data_AF-A0A2V6IHX1-F1
#
_entry.id   AF-A0A2V6IHX1-F1
#
_cell.length_a   1.000
_cell.length_b   1.000
_cell.length_c   1.000
_cell.angle_alpha   90.00
_cell.angle_beta   90.00
_cell.angle_gamma   90.00
#
_symmetry.space_group_name_H-M   'P 1'
#
loop_
_entity.id
_entity.type
_entity.pdbx_description
1 polymer ?
#
loop_
_entity_poly.entity_id
_entity_poly.type
_entity_poly.pdbx_seq_one_letter_code
_entity_poly.pdbx_strand_id
1 'polypeptide(L)'
;MRTLVLLLAAVFAGAGLVSGEIKTPQNVPIEITSTGETTYENGLATARDNVAIHIGNTDIYADYAQYNSTTHDVELRGHVRIYRDTSLYISESGVYNTETKKIRTINGRTESQPYFLTGANVNSISENGYLVRDGTFTTHDSAKPDFHLHAQKIRIYEKDRVIFQYVTAYIGKVPVFWWPYLYQSLSDTFSFTISPAYTSTWGPSLLTQVMFPITDDIKGRLRLDYFGRRGPAIGFDPIIDYGKDENSQARLKTFYIHDQNPDINQTSLVTST
;
A
#
# COMPACT_ATOMS: atom_id res chain seq x y z
N MET A 1 41.98 -58.17 5.27
CA MET A 1 42.47 -56.81 5.59
C MET A 1 41.25 -56.04 6.12
N ARG A 2 41.23 -55.61 7.39
CA ARG A 2 41.61 -54.25 7.87
C ARG A 2 40.80 -53.14 7.16
N THR A 3 40.07 -52.20 7.78
CA THR A 3 39.84 -51.73 9.19
C THR A 3 38.57 -50.82 9.18
N LEU A 4 37.75 -50.59 10.22
CA LEU A 4 37.94 -49.82 11.48
C LEU A 4 38.39 -48.35 11.25
N VAL A 5 37.80 -47.26 11.83
CA VAL A 5 36.65 -47.01 12.74
C VAL A 5 36.10 -45.56 12.49
N LEU A 6 34.78 -45.26 12.61
CA LEU A 6 34.12 -44.31 13.56
C LEU A 6 32.71 -43.97 13.01
N LEU A 7 31.56 -44.05 13.70
CA LEU A 7 31.13 -43.56 15.02
C LEU A 7 31.20 -42.03 15.19
N LEU A 8 30.11 -41.35 14.79
CA LEU A 8 29.64 -40.16 15.50
C LEU A 8 28.11 -40.23 15.61
N ALA A 9 27.63 -40.53 16.82
CA ALA A 9 26.23 -40.39 17.19
C ALA A 9 26.15 -39.32 18.27
N ALA A 10 25.22 -38.37 18.13
CA ALA A 10 24.30 -37.89 19.18
C ALA A 10 23.73 -36.49 18.86
N VAL A 11 22.53 -36.26 19.39
CA VAL A 11 21.84 -34.96 19.56
C VAL A 11 21.50 -34.18 18.28
N PHE A 12 20.31 -34.44 17.75
CA PHE A 12 19.30 -33.37 17.68
C PHE A 12 18.01 -33.88 18.32
N ALA A 13 17.86 -33.56 19.61
CA ALA A 13 16.57 -33.70 20.29
C ALA A 13 15.56 -32.72 19.68
N GLY A 14 14.28 -33.08 19.69
CA GLY A 14 13.25 -32.36 18.95
C GLY A 14 13.10 -30.89 19.39
N ALA A 15 13.46 -29.96 18.50
CA ALA A 15 12.87 -28.64 18.47
C ALA A 15 11.60 -28.73 17.60
N GLY A 16 10.49 -29.15 18.21
CA GLY A 16 9.19 -28.88 17.61
C GLY A 16 9.03 -27.38 17.51
N LEU A 17 8.89 -26.85 16.29
CA LEU A 17 8.60 -25.44 16.06
C LEU A 17 7.20 -25.12 16.57
N VAL A 18 7.11 -24.86 17.87
CA VAL A 18 6.00 -24.14 18.46
C VAL A 18 6.06 -22.73 17.90
N SER A 19 5.31 -22.48 16.83
CA SER A 19 4.92 -21.12 16.48
C SER A 19 4.07 -20.58 17.63
N GLY A 20 4.75 -19.98 18.60
CA GLY A 20 4.12 -19.19 19.64
C GLY A 20 3.49 -17.99 18.99
N GLU A 21 2.18 -18.07 18.75
CA GLU A 21 1.35 -16.92 18.48
C GLU A 21 1.59 -15.90 19.61
N ILE A 22 2.27 -14.79 19.31
CA ILE A 22 2.46 -13.72 20.28
C ILE A 22 1.10 -13.04 20.43
N LYS A 23 0.27 -13.58 21.31
CA LYS A 23 -0.98 -12.97 21.72
C LYS A 23 -0.64 -11.58 22.27
N THR A 24 -1.17 -10.56 21.63
CA THR A 24 -1.04 -9.17 22.09
C THR A 24 -1.48 -9.11 23.56
N PRO A 25 -0.74 -8.43 24.46
CA PRO A 25 -1.05 -8.45 25.89
C PRO A 25 -2.52 -8.06 26.14
N GLN A 26 -3.27 -8.95 26.79
CA GLN A 26 -4.73 -8.85 26.85
C GLN A 26 -5.25 -7.75 27.81
N ASN A 27 -4.33 -7.01 28.44
CA ASN A 27 -4.57 -5.83 29.27
C ASN A 27 -3.38 -4.87 29.11
N VAL A 28 -3.35 -4.09 28.03
CA VAL A 28 -2.42 -2.95 27.91
C VAL A 28 -3.01 -1.77 28.70
N PRO A 29 -2.24 -1.09 29.57
CA PRO A 29 -2.74 0.10 30.24
C PRO A 29 -3.13 1.18 29.21
N ILE A 30 -4.27 1.80 29.43
CA ILE A 30 -4.73 2.97 28.67
C ILE A 30 -4.33 4.20 29.48
N GLU A 31 -3.35 4.95 29.01
CA GLU A 31 -2.95 6.22 29.63
C GLU A 31 -3.64 7.37 28.90
N ILE A 32 -4.46 8.16 29.60
CA ILE A 32 -5.10 9.36 29.07
C ILE A 32 -4.52 10.56 29.82
N THR A 33 -3.94 11.50 29.10
CA THR A 33 -3.40 12.75 29.63
C THR A 33 -4.00 13.94 28.90
N SER A 34 -4.19 15.06 29.58
CA SER A 34 -4.64 16.31 28.97
C SER A 34 -4.22 17.51 29.80
N THR A 35 -4.29 18.70 29.21
CA THR A 35 -3.96 19.98 29.88
C THR A 35 -5.17 20.68 30.50
N GLY A 36 -6.38 20.35 30.05
CA GLY A 36 -7.65 20.84 30.60
C GLY A 36 -8.32 19.85 31.55
N GLU A 37 -9.64 20.01 31.70
CA GLU A 37 -10.46 19.23 32.63
C GLU A 37 -10.49 17.72 32.27
N THR A 38 -10.32 16.88 33.29
CA THR A 38 -10.55 15.43 33.21
C THR A 38 -11.64 15.01 34.20
N THR A 39 -12.55 14.14 33.75
CA THR A 39 -13.60 13.55 34.61
C THR A 39 -13.68 12.04 34.38
N TYR A 40 -14.09 11.29 35.41
CA TYR A 40 -14.40 9.87 35.30
C TYR A 40 -15.65 9.55 36.12
N GLU A 41 -16.78 9.38 35.44
CA GLU A 41 -18.07 9.07 36.06
C GLU A 41 -18.74 7.90 35.35
N ASN A 42 -19.28 6.94 36.09
CA ASN A 42 -20.08 5.83 35.56
C ASN A 42 -19.42 5.04 34.40
N GLY A 43 -18.09 4.91 34.39
CA GLY A 43 -17.33 4.23 33.32
C GLY A 43 -17.05 5.10 32.10
N LEU A 44 -17.32 6.40 32.17
CA LEU A 44 -17.10 7.37 31.10
C LEU A 44 -15.96 8.32 31.51
N ALA A 45 -14.77 8.13 30.93
CA ALA A 45 -13.67 9.07 31.07
C ALA A 45 -13.82 10.19 30.04
N THR A 46 -13.70 11.45 30.44
CA THR A 46 -13.68 12.60 29.53
C THR A 46 -12.41 13.40 29.76
N ALA A 47 -11.76 13.84 28.68
CA ALA A 47 -10.55 14.66 28.71
C ALA A 47 -10.65 15.81 27.71
N ARG A 48 -10.13 16.99 28.09
CA ARG A 48 -10.19 18.24 27.31
C ARG A 48 -8.82 18.91 27.23
N ASP A 49 -8.60 19.60 26.11
CA ASP A 49 -7.47 20.46 25.78
C ASP A 49 -6.12 19.71 25.73
N ASN A 50 -5.58 19.55 24.51
CA ASN A 50 -4.34 18.81 24.23
C ASN A 50 -4.37 17.38 24.82
N VAL A 51 -5.39 16.61 24.47
CA VAL A 51 -5.52 15.22 24.91
C VAL A 51 -4.50 14.36 24.18
N ALA A 52 -3.74 13.57 24.94
CA ALA A 52 -2.85 12.52 24.44
C ALA A 52 -3.19 11.20 25.12
N ILE A 53 -3.42 10.15 24.32
CA ILE A 53 -3.78 8.81 24.77
C ILE A 53 -2.76 7.80 24.23
N HIS A 54 -2.15 7.02 25.12
CA HIS A 54 -1.21 5.96 24.76
C HIS A 54 -1.83 4.58 25.05
N ILE A 55 -1.86 3.71 24.04
CA ILE A 55 -2.39 2.34 24.12
C ILE A 55 -1.50 1.39 23.30
N GLY A 56 -0.40 0.94 23.90
CA GLY A 56 0.46 -0.11 23.35
C GLY A 56 1.31 0.38 22.19
N ASN A 57 0.89 0.09 20.96
CA ASN A 57 1.54 0.56 19.72
C ASN A 57 0.74 1.69 19.03
N THR A 58 -0.27 2.25 19.72
CA THR A 58 -1.11 3.32 19.21
C THR A 58 -1.06 4.55 20.11
N ASP A 59 -0.70 5.69 19.52
CA ASP A 59 -0.74 7.02 20.15
C ASP A 59 -1.85 7.86 19.50
N ILE A 60 -2.67 8.54 20.30
CA ILE A 60 -3.78 9.35 19.83
C ILE A 60 -3.70 10.75 20.41
N TYR A 61 -3.78 11.77 19.57
CA TYR A 61 -3.82 13.18 19.95
C TYR A 61 -5.13 13.82 19.46
N ALA A 62 -5.80 14.62 20.29
CA ALA A 62 -7.01 15.35 19.94
C ALA A 62 -7.25 16.56 20.87
N ASP A 63 -8.18 17.44 20.53
CA ASP A 63 -8.61 18.53 21.42
C ASP A 63 -9.59 18.04 22.51
N TYR A 64 -10.36 17.00 22.19
CA TYR A 64 -11.33 16.36 23.08
C TYR A 64 -11.31 14.84 22.89
N ALA A 65 -11.38 14.10 24.00
CA ALA A 65 -11.63 12.66 23.98
C ALA A 65 -12.64 12.22 25.04
N GLN A 66 -13.39 11.17 24.73
CA GLN A 66 -14.31 10.51 25.65
C GLN A 66 -14.20 8.99 25.50
N TYR A 67 -13.77 8.31 26.56
CA TYR A 67 -13.63 6.85 26.60
C TYR A 67 -14.76 6.21 27.40
N ASN A 68 -15.46 5.25 26.78
CA ASN A 68 -16.48 4.43 27.42
C ASN A 68 -15.88 3.06 27.77
N SER A 69 -15.68 2.78 29.05
CA SER A 69 -15.10 1.52 29.54
C SER A 69 -15.99 0.29 29.35
N THR A 70 -17.26 0.46 28.97
CA THR A 70 -18.18 -0.65 28.67
C THR A 70 -18.05 -1.07 27.21
N THR A 71 -18.10 -0.13 26.27
CA THR A 71 -18.01 -0.44 24.83
C THR A 71 -16.59 -0.45 24.28
N HIS A 72 -15.62 0.01 25.07
CA HIS A 72 -14.22 0.20 24.69
C HIS A 72 -14.03 1.23 23.58
N ASP A 73 -15.00 2.11 23.35
CA ASP A 73 -14.93 3.19 22.36
C ASP A 73 -14.31 4.46 22.96
N VAL A 74 -13.38 5.06 22.22
CA VAL A 74 -12.87 6.41 22.40
C VAL A 74 -13.44 7.30 21.30
N GLU A 75 -14.33 8.22 21.63
CA GLU A 75 -14.75 9.29 20.72
C GLU A 75 -13.74 10.44 20.79
N LEU A 76 -13.31 10.93 19.61
CA LEU A 76 -12.25 11.91 19.42
C LEU A 76 -12.78 13.08 18.58
N ARG A 77 -12.51 14.32 19.01
CA ARG A 77 -12.93 15.53 18.29
C ARG A 77 -11.85 16.61 18.34
N GLY A 78 -11.67 17.32 17.23
CA GLY A 78 -10.70 18.40 17.06
C GLY A 78 -9.28 17.87 16.84
N HIS A 79 -8.68 18.26 15.71
CA HIS A 79 -7.28 17.99 15.33
C HIS A 79 -6.79 16.54 15.61
N VAL A 80 -7.64 15.54 15.34
CA VAL A 80 -7.39 14.14 15.68
C VAL A 80 -6.22 13.60 14.87
N ARG A 81 -5.22 13.03 15.56
CA ARG A 81 -4.06 12.33 14.96
C ARG A 81 -3.87 11.00 15.67
N ILE A 82 -4.04 9.90 14.95
CA ILE A 82 -3.81 8.55 15.44
C ILE A 82 -2.55 8.01 14.75
N TYR A 83 -1.51 7.74 15.51
CA TYR A 83 -0.33 7.00 15.08
C TYR A 83 -0.52 5.54 15.49
N ARG A 84 -0.38 4.60 14.56
CA ARG A 84 -0.37 3.17 14.83
C ARG A 84 0.73 2.51 14.00
N ASP A 85 1.68 1.86 14.67
CA ASP A 85 2.89 1.31 14.05
C ASP A 85 3.60 2.34 13.15
N THR A 86 3.46 2.22 11.82
CA THR A 86 4.03 3.14 10.82
C THR A 86 2.99 4.01 10.10
N SER A 87 1.72 3.91 10.50
CA SER A 87 0.59 4.62 9.86
C SER A 87 0.13 5.81 10.69
N LEU A 88 -0.04 6.96 10.03
CA LEU A 88 -0.64 8.16 10.61
C LEU A 88 -2.04 8.38 10.00
N TYR A 89 -3.06 8.53 10.84
CA TYR A 89 -4.43 8.89 10.47
C TYR A 89 -4.76 10.27 11.06
N ILE A 90 -5.06 11.25 10.20
CA ILE A 90 -5.44 12.63 10.58
C ILE A 90 -6.91 12.85 10.27
N SER A 91 -7.67 13.45 11.19
CA SER A 91 -9.10 13.74 11.00
C SER A 91 -9.61 14.90 11.87
N GLU A 92 -10.78 15.46 11.53
CA GLU A 92 -11.52 16.38 12.40
C GLU A 92 -12.19 15.65 13.57
N SER A 93 -12.65 14.41 13.35
CA SER A 93 -13.29 13.59 14.37
C SER A 93 -13.28 12.10 14.03
N GLY A 94 -13.36 11.26 15.05
CA GLY A 94 -13.47 9.82 14.85
C GLY A 94 -13.83 9.04 16.10
N VAL A 95 -14.07 7.75 15.92
CA VAL A 95 -14.25 6.78 16.98
C VAL A 95 -13.19 5.69 16.83
N TYR A 96 -12.49 5.40 17.92
CA TYR A 96 -11.46 4.38 18.03
C TYR A 96 -11.87 3.35 19.07
N ASN A 97 -12.07 2.10 18.67
CA ASN A 97 -12.39 1.03 19.62
C ASN A 97 -11.10 0.34 20.09
N THR A 98 -10.82 0.36 21.40
CA THR A 98 -9.53 -0.08 21.97
C THR A 98 -9.35 -1.60 22.00
N GLU A 99 -10.45 -2.35 22.15
CA GLU A 99 -10.45 -3.81 22.12
C GLU A 99 -10.31 -4.35 20.68
N THR A 100 -11.19 -3.92 19.78
CA THR A 100 -11.23 -4.43 18.40
C THR A 100 -10.28 -3.71 17.44
N LYS A 101 -9.56 -2.69 17.91
CA LYS A 101 -8.65 -1.82 17.14
C LYS A 101 -9.32 -1.11 15.94
N LYS A 102 -10.66 -1.06 15.88
CA LYS A 102 -11.40 -0.49 14.75
C LYS A 102 -11.39 1.03 14.79
N ILE A 103 -11.06 1.63 13.65
CA ILE A 103 -11.09 3.09 13.44
C ILE A 103 -12.27 3.45 12.52
N ARG A 104 -13.01 4.50 12.90
CA ARG A 104 -14.07 5.13 12.08
C ARG A 104 -13.86 6.64 12.10
N THR A 105 -13.41 7.25 11.01
CA THR A 105 -13.17 8.70 10.92
C THR A 105 -14.06 9.37 9.88
N ILE A 106 -14.36 10.65 10.12
CA ILE A 106 -15.08 11.54 9.20
C ILE A 106 -14.08 12.55 8.65
N ASN A 107 -13.80 12.47 7.35
CA ASN A 107 -12.71 13.15 6.65
C ASN A 107 -11.32 12.75 7.19
N GLY A 108 -10.74 11.70 6.62
CA GLY A 108 -9.44 11.15 6.99
C GLY A 108 -8.34 11.41 5.95
N ARG A 109 -7.13 11.78 6.41
CA ARG A 109 -5.88 11.67 5.63
C ARG A 109 -5.01 10.58 6.25
N THR A 110 -4.43 9.72 5.41
CA THR A 110 -3.51 8.67 5.83
C THR A 110 -2.24 8.74 4.99
N GLU A 111 -1.09 8.64 5.66
CA GLU A 111 0.22 8.73 5.02
C GLU A 111 0.97 7.40 5.20
N SER A 112 1.46 6.85 4.09
CA SER A 112 2.28 5.65 4.05
C SER A 112 3.30 5.82 2.92
N GLN A 113 4.48 6.32 3.26
CA GLN A 113 5.47 6.77 2.28
C GLN A 113 5.82 5.65 1.27
N PRO A 114 5.94 5.95 -0.04
CA PRO A 114 5.90 7.27 -0.69
C PRO A 114 4.49 7.73 -1.14
N TYR A 115 3.41 7.18 -0.58
CA TYR A 115 2.05 7.39 -1.05
C TYR A 115 1.19 8.20 -0.06
N PHE A 116 0.45 9.16 -0.59
CA PHE A 116 -0.51 9.98 0.15
C PHE A 116 -1.93 9.56 -0.19
N LEU A 117 -2.71 9.22 0.83
CA LEU A 117 -4.12 8.88 0.68
C LEU A 117 -5.00 9.84 1.49
N THR A 118 -6.07 10.31 0.86
CA THR A 118 -7.11 11.12 1.50
C THR A 118 -8.47 10.49 1.20
N GLY A 119 -9.46 10.66 2.07
CA GLY A 119 -10.81 10.19 1.79
C GLY A 119 -11.86 10.69 2.78
N ALA A 120 -13.07 10.91 2.30
CA ALA A 120 -14.15 11.51 3.10
C ALA A 120 -14.64 10.59 4.22
N ASN A 121 -14.56 9.27 4.06
CA ASN A 121 -14.97 8.30 5.08
C ASN A 121 -14.00 7.12 5.12
N VAL A 122 -13.36 6.86 6.25
CA VAL A 122 -12.53 5.66 6.50
C VAL A 122 -13.21 4.80 7.56
N ASN A 123 -13.55 3.56 7.21
CA ASN A 123 -14.11 2.58 8.14
C ASN A 123 -13.27 1.31 8.13
N SER A 124 -12.85 0.82 9.29
CA SER A 124 -12.29 -0.54 9.41
C SER A 124 -13.35 -1.60 9.02
N ILE A 125 -12.93 -2.57 8.21
CA ILE A 125 -13.70 -3.75 7.78
C ILE A 125 -13.14 -5.07 8.34
N SER A 126 -11.89 -5.08 8.80
CA SER A 126 -11.25 -6.13 9.59
C SER A 126 -10.10 -5.51 10.41
N GLU A 127 -9.44 -6.28 11.29
CA GLU A 127 -8.38 -5.77 12.18
C GLU A 127 -7.31 -4.96 11.41
N ASN A 128 -6.89 -5.49 10.25
CA ASN A 128 -5.91 -4.87 9.35
C ASN A 128 -6.52 -4.43 8.01
N GLY A 129 -7.83 -4.18 7.97
CA GLY A 129 -8.57 -3.90 6.74
C GLY A 129 -9.41 -2.64 6.84
N TYR A 130 -9.35 -1.76 5.84
CA TYR A 130 -10.07 -0.50 5.80
C TYR A 130 -10.82 -0.32 4.48
N LEU A 131 -11.96 0.35 4.57
CA LEU A 131 -12.78 0.81 3.46
C LEU A 131 -12.77 2.34 3.46
N VAL A 132 -12.13 2.92 2.46
CA VAL A 132 -12.17 4.36 2.18
C VAL A 132 -13.22 4.62 1.09
N ARG A 133 -14.09 5.61 1.29
CA ARG A 133 -14.98 6.13 0.25
C ARG A 133 -14.52 7.50 -0.21
N ASP A 134 -14.73 7.76 -1.50
CA ASP A 134 -14.37 9.01 -2.18
C ASP A 134 -12.92 9.40 -1.89
N GLY A 135 -12.03 8.43 -2.13
CA GLY A 135 -10.63 8.52 -1.78
C GLY A 135 -9.78 9.07 -2.93
N THR A 136 -8.81 9.91 -2.62
CA THR A 136 -7.84 10.45 -3.57
C THR A 136 -6.42 10.04 -3.18
N PHE A 137 -5.71 9.46 -4.15
CA PHE A 137 -4.37 8.90 -4.03
C PHE A 137 -3.40 9.69 -4.93
N THR A 138 -2.24 10.05 -4.38
CA THR A 138 -1.15 10.70 -5.14
C THR A 138 0.23 10.36 -4.53
N THR A 139 1.28 10.50 -5.33
CA THR A 139 2.69 10.50 -4.91
C THR A 139 3.25 11.91 -4.75
N HIS A 140 2.50 12.97 -5.09
CA HIS A 140 2.93 14.35 -4.97
C HIS A 140 2.51 14.90 -3.60
N ASP A 141 3.49 15.21 -2.74
CA ASP A 141 3.28 15.85 -1.44
C ASP A 141 2.93 17.35 -1.58
N SER A 142 1.72 17.62 -2.07
CA SER A 142 1.19 18.96 -2.25
C SER A 142 -0.32 18.97 -1.97
N ALA A 143 -0.80 20.05 -1.34
CA ALA A 143 -2.24 20.30 -1.18
C ALA A 143 -2.98 20.50 -2.53
N LYS A 144 -2.24 20.71 -3.62
CA LYS A 144 -2.74 20.76 -5.00
C LYS A 144 -1.84 19.88 -5.88
N PRO A 145 -2.06 18.56 -5.90
CA PRO A 145 -1.23 17.65 -6.67
C PRO A 145 -1.52 17.78 -8.17
N ASP A 146 -0.48 17.97 -8.99
CA ASP A 146 -0.59 18.06 -10.45
C ASP A 146 -1.12 16.77 -11.11
N PHE A 147 -1.05 15.64 -10.41
CA PHE A 147 -1.65 14.37 -10.78
C PHE A 147 -2.24 13.67 -9.56
N HIS A 148 -3.44 13.10 -9.71
CA HIS A 148 -4.03 12.23 -8.70
C HIS A 148 -4.98 11.19 -9.31
N LEU A 149 -5.15 10.08 -8.59
CA LEU A 149 -6.20 9.09 -8.85
C LEU A 149 -7.32 9.30 -7.82
N HIS A 150 -8.54 9.54 -8.28
CA HIS A 150 -9.73 9.57 -7.42
C HIS A 150 -10.53 8.28 -7.59
N ALA A 151 -10.93 7.64 -6.50
CA ALA A 151 -11.64 6.37 -6.48
C ALA A 151 -12.85 6.45 -5.54
N GLN A 152 -14.03 6.13 -6.05
CA GLN A 152 -15.26 6.13 -5.24
C GLN A 152 -15.16 5.15 -4.05
N LYS A 153 -14.39 4.06 -4.21
CA LYS A 153 -14.24 3.02 -3.20
C LYS A 153 -12.85 2.42 -3.24
N ILE A 154 -12.17 2.42 -2.09
CA ILE A 154 -10.85 1.81 -1.90
C ILE A 154 -10.95 0.83 -0.74
N ARG A 155 -10.47 -0.40 -0.91
CA ARG A 155 -10.22 -1.33 0.20
C ARG A 155 -8.71 -1.47 0.38
N ILE A 156 -8.25 -1.28 1.60
CA ILE A 156 -6.85 -1.46 2.00
C ILE A 156 -6.82 -2.68 2.91
N TYR A 157 -5.92 -3.61 2.65
CA TYR A 157 -5.58 -4.71 3.55
C TYR A 157 -4.09 -4.57 3.83
N GLU A 158 -3.73 -4.14 5.04
CA GLU A 158 -2.34 -3.84 5.40
C GLU A 158 -1.43 -5.04 5.11
N LYS A 159 -0.24 -4.76 4.58
CA LYS A 159 0.78 -5.77 4.21
C LYS A 159 0.35 -6.79 3.14
N ASP A 160 -0.84 -6.63 2.54
CA ASP A 160 -1.38 -7.51 1.51
C ASP A 160 -1.66 -6.73 0.21
N ARG A 161 -2.73 -5.92 0.17
CA ARG A 161 -3.23 -5.32 -1.09
C ARG A 161 -4.08 -4.07 -0.89
N VAL A 162 -4.14 -3.24 -1.93
CA VAL A 162 -5.12 -2.18 -2.13
C VAL A 162 -5.96 -2.46 -3.37
N ILE A 163 -7.27 -2.32 -3.24
CA ILE A 163 -8.25 -2.50 -4.30
C ILE A 163 -9.02 -1.19 -4.46
N PHE A 164 -8.84 -0.53 -5.59
CA PHE A 164 -9.57 0.69 -5.95
C PHE A 164 -10.69 0.32 -6.96
N GLN A 165 -11.88 0.91 -6.81
CA GLN A 165 -13.01 0.72 -7.71
C GLN A 165 -13.53 2.07 -8.21
N TYR A 166 -13.96 2.10 -9.47
CA TYR A 166 -14.47 3.28 -10.17
C TYR A 166 -13.48 4.45 -10.08
N VAL A 167 -12.26 4.20 -10.54
CA VAL A 167 -11.15 5.14 -10.43
C VAL A 167 -11.18 6.08 -11.65
N THR A 168 -10.81 7.33 -11.42
CA THR A 168 -10.63 8.36 -12.46
C THR A 168 -9.26 8.99 -12.24
N ALA A 169 -8.43 9.03 -13.27
CA ALA A 169 -7.16 9.72 -13.27
C ALA A 169 -7.35 11.19 -13.66
N TYR A 170 -6.69 12.08 -12.93
CA TYR A 170 -6.75 13.52 -13.15
C TYR A 170 -5.35 14.10 -13.36
N ILE A 171 -5.23 15.03 -14.31
CA ILE A 171 -4.11 15.96 -14.41
C ILE A 171 -4.63 17.34 -14.00
N GLY A 172 -4.13 17.87 -12.89
CA GLY A 172 -4.69 19.03 -12.19
C GLY A 172 -6.15 18.79 -11.80
N LYS A 173 -7.07 19.34 -12.59
CA LYS A 173 -8.54 19.17 -12.45
C LYS A 173 -9.20 18.46 -13.63
N VAL A 174 -8.44 18.08 -14.65
CA VAL A 174 -8.98 17.49 -15.89
C VAL A 174 -8.99 15.96 -15.75
N PRO A 175 -10.15 15.29 -15.83
CA PRO A 175 -10.20 13.83 -15.87
C PRO A 175 -9.65 13.37 -17.23
N VAL A 176 -8.63 12.51 -17.21
CA VAL A 176 -7.94 12.03 -18.42
C VAL A 176 -8.24 10.57 -18.75
N PHE A 177 -8.54 9.74 -17.75
CA PHE A 177 -8.82 8.31 -17.95
C PHE A 177 -9.68 7.74 -16.82
N TRP A 178 -10.45 6.68 -17.11
CA TRP A 178 -11.31 5.99 -16.15
C TRP A 178 -11.10 4.48 -16.22
N TRP A 179 -11.17 3.82 -15.07
CA TRP A 179 -10.95 2.38 -14.90
C TRP A 179 -11.93 1.83 -13.85
N PRO A 180 -12.67 0.75 -14.15
CA PRO A 180 -13.68 0.21 -13.22
C PRO A 180 -13.06 -0.39 -11.96
N TYR A 181 -11.83 -0.89 -12.06
CA TYR A 181 -11.14 -1.67 -11.04
C TYR A 181 -9.63 -1.53 -11.22
N LEU A 182 -8.91 -1.20 -10.15
CA LEU A 182 -7.45 -1.30 -10.07
C LEU A 182 -7.08 -2.13 -8.85
N TYR A 183 -6.13 -3.03 -9.03
CA TYR A 183 -5.53 -3.84 -7.97
C TYR A 183 -4.07 -3.43 -7.84
N GLN A 184 -3.59 -3.28 -6.62
CA GLN A 184 -2.19 -3.00 -6.31
C GLN A 184 -1.81 -3.86 -5.10
N SER A 185 -0.85 -4.77 -5.22
CA SER A 185 -0.32 -5.43 -4.02
C SER A 185 0.49 -4.42 -3.20
N LEU A 186 0.48 -4.59 -1.89
CA LEU A 186 1.39 -3.87 -0.98
C LEU A 186 2.71 -4.64 -0.74
N SER A 187 2.87 -5.80 -1.39
CA SER A 187 4.16 -6.46 -1.55
C SER A 187 4.90 -5.93 -2.78
N ASP A 188 6.24 -5.95 -2.72
CA ASP A 188 7.15 -5.53 -3.80
C ASP A 188 6.99 -6.34 -5.11
N THR A 189 6.15 -7.39 -5.09
CA THR A 189 5.90 -8.32 -6.18
C THR A 189 4.95 -7.79 -7.26
N PHE A 190 4.12 -6.77 -6.97
CA PHE A 190 3.21 -6.17 -7.95
C PHE A 190 3.44 -4.66 -8.09
N SER A 191 3.58 -4.16 -9.30
CA SER A 191 3.65 -2.72 -9.56
C SER A 191 3.06 -2.35 -10.91
N PHE A 192 2.57 -1.12 -11.01
CA PHE A 192 2.03 -0.57 -12.24
C PHE A 192 2.70 0.75 -12.58
N THR A 193 2.95 1.00 -13.87
CA THR A 193 3.55 2.25 -14.33
C THR A 193 2.97 2.62 -15.70
N ILE A 194 2.62 3.88 -15.86
CA ILE A 194 2.33 4.50 -17.16
C ILE A 194 3.32 5.64 -17.34
N SER A 195 3.93 5.75 -18.52
CA SER A 195 4.87 6.81 -18.84
C SER A 195 4.63 7.34 -20.25
N PRO A 196 4.29 8.63 -20.43
CA PRO A 196 4.34 9.24 -21.75
C PRO A 196 5.80 9.35 -22.22
N ALA A 197 6.02 9.13 -23.52
CA ALA A 197 7.33 9.22 -24.15
C ALA A 197 7.24 9.88 -25.54
N TYR A 198 8.36 10.42 -26.03
CA TYR A 198 8.45 10.93 -27.39
C TYR A 198 9.84 10.67 -27.97
N THR A 199 9.89 10.07 -29.15
CA THR A 199 11.14 9.92 -29.93
C THR A 199 10.87 10.22 -31.41
N SER A 200 11.91 10.52 -32.19
CA SER A 200 11.78 10.70 -33.64
C SER A 200 11.27 9.43 -34.36
N THR A 201 11.65 8.25 -33.87
CA THR A 201 11.30 6.95 -34.49
C THR A 201 9.92 6.43 -34.09
N TRP A 202 9.43 6.74 -32.87
CA TRP A 202 8.16 6.25 -32.34
C TRP A 202 7.05 7.32 -32.29
N GLY A 203 7.42 8.61 -32.31
CA GLY A 203 6.49 9.72 -32.09
C GLY A 203 5.96 9.78 -30.64
N PRO A 204 4.84 10.50 -30.40
CA PRO A 204 4.17 10.49 -29.11
C PRO A 204 3.75 9.07 -28.76
N SER A 205 4.16 8.60 -27.60
CA SER A 205 4.02 7.21 -27.19
C SER A 205 3.53 7.11 -25.75
N LEU A 206 2.81 6.05 -25.43
CA LEU A 206 2.36 5.72 -24.08
C LEU A 206 2.92 4.35 -23.71
N LEU A 207 3.84 4.31 -22.75
CA LEU A 207 4.44 3.07 -22.26
C LEU A 207 3.66 2.63 -21.02
N THR A 208 3.24 1.36 -20.97
CA THR A 208 2.47 0.82 -19.85
C THR A 208 3.08 -0.48 -19.39
N GLN A 209 3.40 -0.59 -18.10
CA GLN A 209 4.01 -1.78 -17.52
C GLN A 209 3.24 -2.25 -16.29
N VAL A 210 2.90 -3.54 -16.25
CA VAL A 210 2.36 -4.26 -15.09
C VAL A 210 3.40 -5.31 -14.67
N MET A 211 3.90 -5.23 -13.45
CA MET A 211 4.67 -6.30 -12.81
C MET A 211 3.76 -7.05 -11.84
N PHE A 212 3.87 -8.38 -11.77
CA PHE A 212 3.02 -9.22 -10.93
C PHE A 212 3.73 -10.52 -10.50
N PRO A 213 3.38 -11.10 -9.34
CA PRO A 213 3.84 -12.45 -8.97
C PRO A 213 3.24 -13.51 -9.89
N ILE A 214 4.06 -14.48 -10.27
CA ILE A 214 3.65 -15.78 -10.85
C ILE A 214 3.84 -16.88 -9.79
N THR A 215 4.97 -16.83 -9.09
CA THR A 215 5.35 -17.65 -7.94
C THR A 215 6.19 -16.76 -7.00
N ASP A 216 6.50 -17.21 -5.78
CA ASP A 216 7.37 -16.47 -4.85
C ASP A 216 8.73 -16.09 -5.51
N ASP A 217 9.35 -17.04 -6.21
CA ASP A 217 10.61 -16.86 -6.95
C ASP A 217 10.45 -16.23 -8.36
N ILE A 218 9.22 -16.04 -8.86
CA ILE A 218 8.98 -15.67 -10.28
C ILE A 218 8.05 -14.47 -10.40
N LYS A 219 8.56 -13.39 -10.97
CA LYS A 219 7.86 -12.13 -11.23
C LYS A 219 7.64 -11.94 -12.73
N GLY A 220 6.39 -11.84 -13.17
CA GLY A 220 6.02 -11.52 -14.54
C GLY A 220 5.98 -10.01 -14.77
N ARG A 221 6.46 -9.53 -15.92
CA ARG A 221 6.31 -8.13 -16.35
C ARG A 221 5.64 -8.08 -17.71
N LEU A 222 4.37 -7.67 -17.74
CA LEU A 222 3.63 -7.38 -18.97
C LEU A 222 3.85 -5.91 -19.36
N ARG A 223 4.13 -5.67 -20.64
CA ARG A 223 4.20 -4.33 -21.26
C ARG A 223 3.10 -4.19 -22.30
N LEU A 224 2.39 -3.07 -22.29
CA LEU A 224 1.28 -2.72 -23.18
C LEU A 224 1.52 -1.31 -23.72
N ASP A 225 2.40 -1.22 -24.70
CA ASP A 225 2.93 0.04 -25.19
C ASP A 225 2.17 0.47 -26.45
N TYR A 226 1.96 1.78 -26.62
CA TYR A 226 1.42 2.37 -27.84
C TYR A 226 2.38 3.41 -28.39
N PHE A 227 2.92 3.18 -29.58
CA PHE A 227 3.86 4.08 -30.24
C PHE A 227 3.14 4.82 -31.37
N GLY A 228 2.93 6.13 -31.26
CA GLY A 228 2.05 6.88 -32.17
C GLY A 228 2.43 6.82 -33.66
N ARG A 229 3.70 6.50 -34.00
CA ARG A 229 4.16 6.26 -35.38
C ARG A 229 4.28 4.79 -35.78
N ARG A 230 4.18 3.84 -34.84
CA ARG A 230 4.41 2.41 -35.10
C ARG A 230 3.23 1.52 -34.74
N GLY A 231 2.25 2.01 -34.00
CA GLY A 231 1.11 1.22 -33.54
C GLY A 231 1.33 0.55 -32.17
N PRO A 232 0.47 -0.41 -31.80
CA PRO A 232 0.50 -1.08 -30.51
C PRO A 232 1.61 -2.14 -30.42
N ALA A 233 2.12 -2.34 -29.21
CA ALA A 233 3.08 -3.36 -28.88
C ALA A 233 2.77 -4.04 -27.54
N ILE A 234 3.19 -5.29 -27.42
CA ILE A 234 3.05 -6.11 -26.22
C ILE A 234 4.40 -6.75 -25.89
N GLY A 235 4.78 -6.72 -24.62
CA GLY A 235 5.99 -7.36 -24.12
C GLY A 235 5.71 -8.24 -22.92
N PHE A 236 6.49 -9.29 -22.75
CA PHE A 236 6.46 -10.10 -21.54
C PHE A 236 7.89 -10.47 -21.10
N ASP A 237 8.28 -9.99 -19.92
CA ASP A 237 9.61 -10.18 -19.37
C ASP A 237 9.52 -10.93 -18.02
N PRO A 238 9.57 -12.26 -17.98
CA PRO A 238 9.65 -12.99 -16.71
C PRO A 238 11.03 -12.80 -16.09
N ILE A 239 11.03 -12.51 -14.79
CA ILE A 239 12.18 -12.37 -13.90
C ILE A 239 12.09 -13.54 -12.91
N ILE A 240 13.11 -14.38 -12.89
CA ILE A 240 13.21 -15.57 -12.04
C ILE A 240 14.38 -15.33 -11.10
N ASP A 241 14.08 -15.20 -9.82
CA ASP A 241 15.07 -15.17 -8.75
C ASP A 241 15.45 -16.63 -8.41
N TYR A 242 16.73 -16.92 -8.18
CA TYR A 242 17.22 -18.29 -7.98
C TYR A 242 18.54 -18.37 -7.20
N GLY A 243 18.87 -19.57 -6.73
CA GLY A 243 20.04 -19.85 -5.89
C GLY A 243 19.65 -20.03 -4.42
N LYS A 244 20.61 -20.45 -3.58
CA LYS A 244 20.34 -20.78 -2.16
C LYS A 244 19.86 -19.61 -1.30
N ASP A 245 20.18 -18.38 -1.74
CA ASP A 245 19.92 -17.14 -1.01
C ASP A 245 19.21 -16.10 -1.91
N GLU A 246 18.48 -16.53 -2.96
CA GLU A 246 17.80 -15.68 -3.98
C GLU A 246 18.72 -14.69 -4.76
N ASN A 247 20.04 -14.71 -4.51
CA ASN A 247 21.01 -13.74 -5.00
C ASN A 247 21.33 -13.80 -6.51
N SER A 248 20.72 -14.68 -7.30
CA SER A 248 20.90 -14.75 -8.76
C SER A 248 19.59 -14.51 -9.49
N GLN A 249 19.63 -13.83 -10.64
CA GLN A 249 18.43 -13.52 -11.42
C GLN A 249 18.56 -13.90 -12.88
N ALA A 250 17.60 -14.68 -13.38
CA ALA A 250 17.42 -14.94 -14.81
C ALA A 250 16.29 -14.05 -15.34
N ARG A 251 16.51 -13.42 -16.50
CA ARG A 251 15.54 -12.53 -17.13
C ARG A 251 15.43 -12.84 -18.61
N LEU A 252 14.25 -13.28 -19.04
CA LEU A 252 13.90 -13.29 -20.46
C LEU A 252 13.21 -11.97 -20.79
N LYS A 253 13.44 -11.43 -21.98
CA LYS A 253 12.68 -10.29 -22.50
C LYS A 253 12.04 -10.69 -23.82
N THR A 254 10.72 -10.55 -23.92
CA THR A 254 9.99 -10.76 -25.17
C THR A 254 9.25 -9.48 -25.54
N PHE A 255 9.19 -9.18 -26.82
CA PHE A 255 8.51 -7.98 -27.32
C PHE A 255 8.01 -8.22 -28.73
N TYR A 256 6.75 -7.86 -28.97
CA TYR A 256 6.11 -7.87 -30.27
C TYR A 256 5.50 -6.50 -30.51
N ILE A 257 5.72 -5.96 -31.71
CA ILE A 257 5.08 -4.72 -32.18
C ILE A 257 4.36 -5.03 -33.48
N HIS A 258 3.12 -4.57 -33.59
CA HIS A 258 2.40 -4.59 -34.86
C HIS A 258 2.79 -3.31 -35.63
N ASP A 259 3.96 -3.30 -36.27
CA ASP A 259 4.48 -2.08 -36.91
C ASP A 259 3.61 -1.67 -38.11
N GLN A 260 2.90 -0.55 -37.93
CA GLN A 260 2.01 0.04 -38.92
C GLN A 260 2.74 0.92 -39.95
N ASN A 261 3.99 1.33 -39.70
CA ASN A 261 4.79 2.15 -40.62
C ASN A 261 6.24 1.65 -40.69
N PRO A 262 6.48 0.42 -41.18
CA PRO A 262 7.81 -0.20 -41.19
C PRO A 262 8.84 0.58 -42.01
N ASP A 263 8.41 1.33 -43.02
CA ASP A 263 9.27 2.09 -43.92
C ASP A 263 9.84 3.39 -43.34
N ILE A 264 9.36 3.84 -42.18
CA ILE A 264 9.96 4.96 -41.47
C ILE A 264 11.28 4.48 -40.85
N ASN A 265 12.37 5.26 -40.99
CA ASN A 265 13.69 4.98 -40.39
C ASN A 265 14.14 3.51 -40.56
N GLN A 266 14.12 2.99 -41.80
CA GLN A 266 14.60 1.62 -42.11
C GLN A 266 16.06 1.44 -41.66
N THR A 267 16.29 0.65 -40.61
CA THR A 267 17.63 0.30 -40.10
C THR A 267 18.35 -0.75 -40.94
N SER A 268 17.67 -1.31 -41.95
CA SER A 268 18.20 -2.27 -42.92
C SER A 268 18.99 -1.62 -44.07
N LEU A 269 18.89 -0.30 -44.26
CA LEU A 269 19.64 0.43 -45.26
C LEU A 269 20.93 0.98 -44.66
N VAL A 270 22.07 0.62 -45.24
CA VAL A 270 23.36 1.24 -44.91
C VAL A 270 23.34 2.67 -45.44
N THR A 271 23.29 3.65 -44.54
CA THR A 271 23.45 5.06 -44.90
C THR A 271 24.88 5.30 -45.37
N SER A 272 25.08 5.35 -46.69
CA SER A 272 26.35 5.76 -47.28
C SER A 272 26.50 7.29 -47.15
N THR A 273 27.30 7.71 -46.16
CA THR A 273 27.94 9.03 -46.11
C THR A 273 29.21 9.05 -46.94
#